data_AF-A0A7J4G3N2-F1
#
_entry.id   AF-A0A7J4G3N2-F1
#
_cell.length_a   1.000
_cell.length_b   1.000
_cell.length_c   1.000
_cell.angle_alpha   90.00
_cell.angle_beta   90.00
_cell.angle_gamma   90.00
#
_symmetry.space_group_name_H-M   'P 1'
#
loop_
_entity.id
_entity.type
_entity.pdbx_description
1 polymer ?
#
loop_
_entity_poly.entity_id
_entity_poly.type
_entity_poly.pdbx_seq_one_letter_code
_entity_poly.pdbx_strand_id
1 'polypeptide(L)'
;MFKRDISIISNAALDIAEKLNAIAIITFSEELAKTPTSIPVLVFKGGKLTMINHFAHYLDDKHLYEKMEDRARNCAEDISKASVIAFINNLIDAEGIVVGVMRMKNYDSIIVYDLSTNDIMKKLMSCAERAEPKVIKAVLNISLQIATEGREGKLFGTGFIIGDSDEVLRRSHQLLLNPFEGQPKKNRDIVN
;
A
#
# COMPACT_ATOMS: atom_id res chain seq x y z
N MET A 1 -35.78 -6.20 -7.06
CA MET A 1 -34.44 -5.59 -6.86
C MET A 1 -33.53 -6.14 -7.95
N PHE A 2 -32.96 -5.29 -8.81
CA PHE A 2 -32.06 -5.74 -9.89
C PHE A 2 -30.81 -6.37 -9.28
N LYS A 3 -30.56 -7.66 -9.56
CA LYS A 3 -29.36 -8.36 -9.10
C LYS A 3 -28.24 -8.08 -10.10
N ARG A 4 -27.27 -7.27 -9.70
CA ARG A 4 -26.08 -6.99 -10.52
C ARG A 4 -25.21 -8.24 -10.56
N ASP A 5 -24.90 -8.71 -11.76
CA ASP A 5 -24.01 -9.83 -11.99
C ASP A 5 -22.57 -9.32 -12.09
N ILE A 6 -21.75 -9.66 -11.09
CA ILE A 6 -20.36 -9.21 -11.05
C ILE A 6 -19.49 -9.86 -12.13
N SER A 7 -19.90 -11.01 -12.68
CA SER A 7 -19.11 -11.71 -13.69
C SER A 7 -18.96 -10.87 -14.96
N ILE A 8 -19.98 -10.07 -15.31
CA ILE A 8 -19.96 -9.16 -16.47
C ILE A 8 -18.88 -8.08 -16.28
N ILE A 9 -18.88 -7.42 -15.11
CA ILE A 9 -17.89 -6.38 -14.78
C ILE A 9 -16.49 -7.00 -14.66
N SER A 10 -16.38 -8.20 -14.09
CA SER A 10 -15.14 -8.94 -13.94
C SER A 10 -14.49 -9.26 -15.28
N ASN A 11 -15.28 -9.80 -16.22
CA ASN A 11 -14.80 -10.13 -17.57
C ASN A 11 -14.41 -8.87 -18.34
N ALA A 12 -15.16 -7.78 -18.22
CA ALA A 12 -14.81 -6.51 -18.84
C ALA A 12 -13.50 -5.94 -18.27
N ALA A 13 -13.28 -6.04 -16.96
CA ALA A 13 -12.05 -5.58 -16.32
C ALA A 13 -10.83 -6.40 -16.78
N LEU A 14 -11.00 -7.72 -16.96
CA LEU A 14 -9.95 -8.60 -17.48
C LEU A 14 -9.55 -8.21 -18.91
N ASP A 15 -10.53 -8.02 -19.80
CA ASP A 15 -10.30 -7.59 -21.18
C ASP A 15 -9.61 -6.21 -21.25
N ILE A 16 -10.03 -5.27 -20.39
CA ILE A 16 -9.37 -3.95 -20.27
C ILE A 16 -7.92 -4.12 -19.78
N ALA A 17 -7.69 -4.95 -18.76
CA ALA A 17 -6.37 -5.18 -18.20
C ALA A 17 -5.41 -5.78 -19.23
N GLU A 18 -5.87 -6.76 -20.01
CA GLU A 18 -5.07 -7.38 -21.09
C GLU A 18 -4.75 -6.37 -22.19
N LYS A 19 -5.74 -5.62 -22.69
CA LYS A 19 -5.54 -4.63 -23.76
C LYS A 19 -4.60 -3.49 -23.37
N LEU A 20 -4.60 -3.12 -22.09
CA LEU A 20 -3.74 -2.06 -21.56
C LEU A 20 -2.40 -2.56 -21.04
N ASN A 21 -2.11 -3.87 -21.12
CA ASN A 21 -0.93 -4.49 -20.52
C ASN A 21 -0.78 -4.11 -19.03
N ALA A 22 -1.88 -4.21 -18.29
CA ALA A 22 -1.90 -3.87 -16.87
C ALA A 22 -0.95 -4.78 -16.08
N ILE A 23 -0.23 -4.19 -15.13
CA ILE A 23 0.71 -4.91 -14.26
C ILE A 23 -0.02 -5.71 -13.17
N ALA A 24 -1.26 -5.31 -12.84
CA ALA A 24 -2.10 -5.99 -11.88
C ALA A 24 -3.57 -5.57 -12.00
N ILE A 25 -4.44 -6.43 -11.47
CA ILE A 25 -5.84 -6.13 -11.17
C ILE A 25 -6.00 -6.07 -9.65
N ILE A 26 -6.53 -4.96 -9.14
CA ILE A 26 -6.83 -4.81 -7.71
C ILE A 26 -8.33 -4.90 -7.49
N THR A 27 -8.76 -5.71 -6.52
CA THR A 27 -10.18 -5.83 -6.18
C THR A 27 -10.40 -5.97 -4.69
N PHE A 28 -11.62 -5.64 -4.27
CA PHE A 28 -12.11 -5.86 -2.91
C PHE A 28 -13.15 -6.99 -2.85
N SER A 29 -13.26 -7.77 -3.94
CA SER A 29 -14.19 -8.89 -4.06
C SER A 29 -13.44 -10.20 -4.31
N GLU A 30 -13.72 -11.20 -3.48
CA GLU A 30 -13.16 -12.56 -3.64
C GLU A 30 -13.69 -13.30 -4.88
N GLU A 31 -14.76 -12.82 -5.50
CA GLU A 31 -15.36 -13.47 -6.67
C GLU A 31 -14.49 -13.33 -7.92
N LEU A 32 -13.83 -12.18 -8.12
CA LEU A 32 -12.98 -11.93 -9.28
C LEU A 32 -11.71 -12.79 -9.27
N ALA A 33 -11.17 -13.09 -8.09
CA ALA A 33 -9.93 -13.85 -7.91
C ALA A 33 -10.02 -15.31 -8.39
N LYS A 34 -11.21 -15.80 -8.72
CA LYS A 34 -11.44 -17.16 -9.23
C LYS A 34 -11.34 -17.27 -10.74
N THR A 35 -11.18 -16.14 -11.43
CA THR A 35 -11.18 -16.10 -12.91
C THR A 35 -9.77 -16.37 -13.43
N PRO A 36 -9.56 -17.29 -14.39
CA PRO A 36 -8.25 -17.55 -14.96
C PRO A 36 -7.71 -16.32 -15.69
N THR A 37 -6.50 -15.87 -15.35
CA THR A 37 -5.80 -14.78 -16.03
C THR A 37 -4.30 -14.88 -15.79
N SER A 38 -3.50 -14.37 -16.73
CA SER A 38 -2.06 -14.20 -16.56
C SER A 38 -1.69 -12.95 -15.77
N ILE A 39 -2.62 -12.00 -15.60
CA ILE A 39 -2.39 -10.75 -14.87
C ILE A 39 -2.62 -11.00 -13.37
N PRO A 40 -1.70 -10.56 -12.47
CA PRO A 40 -1.88 -10.78 -11.04
C PRO A 40 -3.17 -10.14 -10.51
N VAL A 41 -4.01 -10.90 -9.81
CA VAL A 41 -5.23 -10.39 -9.16
C VAL A 41 -4.99 -10.27 -7.65
N LEU A 42 -4.99 -9.03 -7.15
CA LEU A 42 -4.74 -8.71 -5.74
C LEU A 42 -6.06 -8.39 -5.03
N VAL A 43 -6.42 -9.22 -4.04
CA VAL A 43 -7.65 -9.05 -3.26
C VAL A 43 -7.35 -8.35 -1.93
N PHE A 44 -7.90 -7.15 -1.76
CA PHE A 44 -7.80 -6.40 -0.51
C PHE A 44 -9.06 -6.58 0.34
N LYS A 45 -8.88 -6.98 1.59
CA LYS A 45 -9.98 -7.08 2.57
C LYS A 45 -10.14 -5.75 3.29
N GLY A 46 -11.39 -5.28 3.43
CA GLY A 46 -11.73 -3.93 3.91
C GLY A 46 -11.10 -3.52 5.25
N GLY A 47 -10.77 -4.47 6.14
CA GLY A 47 -10.13 -4.18 7.43
C GLY A 47 -8.76 -3.51 7.33
N LYS A 48 -7.95 -3.83 6.30
CA LYS A 48 -6.66 -3.15 6.07
C LYS A 48 -6.89 -1.72 5.55
N LEU A 49 -7.85 -1.53 4.64
CA LEU A 49 -8.13 -0.26 3.94
C LEU A 49 -8.56 0.88 4.88
N THR A 50 -9.37 0.60 5.91
CA THR A 50 -9.77 1.60 6.92
C THR A 50 -8.59 2.23 7.65
N MET A 51 -7.49 1.50 7.77
CA MET A 51 -6.31 1.92 8.50
C MET A 51 -5.36 2.77 7.64
N ILE A 52 -5.30 2.46 6.34
CA ILE A 52 -4.57 3.29 5.37
C ILE A 52 -5.29 4.61 5.14
N ASN A 53 -6.62 4.63 5.21
CA ASN A 53 -7.36 5.89 5.25
C ASN A 53 -6.87 6.76 6.41
N HIS A 54 -6.68 6.17 7.59
CA HIS A 54 -6.11 6.89 8.73
C HIS A 54 -4.69 7.41 8.46
N PHE A 55 -3.83 6.66 7.78
CA PHE A 55 -2.46 7.10 7.42
C PHE A 55 -2.41 8.15 6.32
N ALA A 56 -3.20 8.01 5.27
CA ALA A 56 -3.28 8.98 4.19
C ALA A 56 -3.80 10.33 4.72
N HIS A 57 -4.73 10.33 5.67
CA HIS A 57 -5.17 11.55 6.38
C HIS A 57 -4.04 12.24 7.16
N TYR A 58 -2.96 11.56 7.55
CA TYR A 58 -1.79 12.17 8.18
C TYR A 58 -0.75 12.69 7.18
N LEU A 59 -0.76 12.17 5.96
CA LEU A 59 0.14 12.59 4.88
C LEU A 59 -0.45 13.75 4.05
N ASP A 60 -1.75 13.99 4.16
CA ASP A 60 -2.47 15.06 3.48
C ASP A 60 -2.83 16.17 4.47
N ASP A 61 -2.02 17.23 4.49
CA ASP A 61 -2.12 18.36 5.43
C ASP A 61 -3.29 19.32 5.09
N LYS A 62 -4.30 18.84 4.36
CA LYS A 62 -5.42 19.65 3.86
C LYS A 62 -6.75 19.31 4.52
N HIS A 63 -7.08 20.17 5.47
CA HIS A 63 -8.40 20.65 5.89
C HIS A 63 -9.55 19.67 6.22
N LEU A 64 -9.95 19.81 7.49
CA LEU A 64 -11.17 19.44 8.20
C LEU A 64 -12.52 19.63 7.45
N TYR A 65 -12.56 20.32 6.30
CA TYR A 65 -13.80 20.68 5.59
C TYR A 65 -14.36 19.59 4.65
N GLU A 66 -13.57 18.58 4.26
CA GLU A 66 -14.06 17.44 3.45
C GLU A 66 -14.74 16.34 4.28
N LYS A 67 -14.85 16.51 5.61
CA LYS A 67 -15.35 15.48 6.54
C LYS A 67 -16.85 15.13 6.42
N MET A 68 -17.60 15.74 5.52
CA MET A 68 -19.06 15.53 5.41
C MET A 68 -19.54 14.93 4.08
N GLU A 69 -18.76 14.99 3.00
CA GLU A 69 -19.08 14.28 1.75
C GLU A 69 -18.49 12.85 1.68
N ASP A 70 -17.57 12.53 2.59
CA ASP A 70 -16.70 11.35 2.62
C ASP A 70 -17.39 10.02 3.04
N ARG A 71 -18.72 9.94 2.96
CA ARG A 71 -19.44 8.65 3.07
C ARG A 71 -19.54 7.91 1.73
N ALA A 72 -19.17 8.58 0.63
CA ALA A 72 -18.96 7.93 -0.65
C ALA A 72 -17.46 7.60 -0.77
N ARG A 73 -17.08 6.35 -0.51
CA ARG A 73 -15.73 5.83 -0.83
C ARG A 73 -15.29 6.37 -2.19
N ASN A 74 -14.23 7.17 -2.23
CA ASN A 74 -13.59 7.53 -3.48
C ASN A 74 -12.85 6.30 -4.00
N CYS A 75 -13.53 5.52 -4.84
CA CYS A 75 -13.02 4.24 -5.33
C CYS A 75 -11.66 4.38 -6.03
N ALA A 76 -11.40 5.52 -6.69
CA ALA A 76 -10.10 5.77 -7.31
C ALA A 76 -8.98 5.94 -6.26
N GLU A 77 -9.29 6.61 -5.14
CA GLU A 77 -8.35 6.76 -4.03
C GLU A 77 -8.07 5.43 -3.33
N ASP A 78 -9.09 4.60 -3.13
CA ASP A 78 -8.93 3.25 -2.55
C ASP A 78 -8.02 2.38 -3.43
N ILE A 79 -8.19 2.43 -4.76
CA ILE A 79 -7.31 1.72 -5.71
C ILE A 79 -5.89 2.29 -5.72
N SER A 80 -5.75 3.61 -5.67
CA SER A 80 -4.47 4.31 -5.56
C SER A 80 -3.69 3.84 -4.31
N LYS A 81 -4.34 3.86 -3.14
CA LYS A 81 -3.78 3.38 -1.87
C LYS A 81 -3.40 1.90 -1.92
N ALA A 82 -4.30 1.06 -2.42
CA ALA A 82 -4.05 -0.37 -2.58
C ALA A 82 -2.85 -0.65 -3.49
N SER A 83 -2.68 0.14 -4.54
CA SER A 83 -1.54 0.04 -5.47
C SER A 83 -0.22 0.33 -4.76
N VAL A 84 -0.15 1.40 -3.97
CA VAL A 84 1.06 1.73 -3.17
C VAL A 84 1.41 0.59 -2.21
N ILE A 85 0.41 -0.03 -1.58
CA ILE A 85 0.64 -1.15 -0.65
C ILE A 85 1.11 -2.39 -1.38
N ALA A 86 0.51 -2.70 -2.52
CA ALA A 86 0.95 -3.80 -3.37
C ALA A 86 2.43 -3.62 -3.75
N PHE A 87 2.84 -2.40 -4.11
CA PHE A 87 4.23 -2.08 -4.39
C PHE A 87 5.16 -2.27 -3.17
N ILE A 88 4.76 -1.74 -2.00
CA ILE A 88 5.53 -1.87 -0.75
C ILE A 88 5.73 -3.34 -0.36
N ASN A 89 4.73 -4.19 -0.63
CA ASN A 89 4.78 -5.63 -0.39
C ASN A 89 5.44 -6.43 -1.53
N ASN A 90 6.05 -5.76 -2.52
CA ASN A 90 6.68 -6.39 -3.69
C ASN A 90 5.71 -7.27 -4.52
N LEU A 91 4.44 -6.90 -4.55
CA LEU A 91 3.41 -7.59 -5.35
C LEU A 91 3.27 -7.01 -6.76
N ILE A 92 3.69 -5.76 -6.96
CA ILE A 92 3.69 -5.06 -8.25
C ILE A 92 4.92 -4.17 -8.40
N ASP A 93 5.22 -3.77 -9.63
CA ASP A 93 6.28 -2.84 -9.99
C ASP A 93 5.96 -1.37 -9.62
N ALA A 94 6.97 -0.50 -9.71
CA ALA A 94 6.85 0.91 -9.35
C ALA A 94 6.04 1.74 -10.37
N GLU A 95 5.96 1.26 -11.61
CA GLU A 95 5.34 1.93 -12.74
C GLU A 95 4.48 0.95 -13.53
N GLY A 96 3.40 1.45 -14.12
CA GLY A 96 2.49 0.67 -14.94
C GLY A 96 1.02 0.92 -14.64
N ILE A 97 0.17 0.27 -15.42
CA ILE A 97 -1.28 0.41 -15.34
C ILE A 97 -1.85 -0.62 -14.37
N VAL A 98 -2.66 -0.17 -13.42
CA VAL A 98 -3.44 -1.01 -12.51
C VAL A 98 -4.91 -0.91 -12.88
N VAL A 99 -5.60 -2.04 -12.99
CA VAL A 99 -7.06 -2.07 -13.17
C VAL A 99 -7.75 -2.39 -11.85
N GLY A 100 -8.48 -1.44 -11.31
CA GLY A 100 -9.27 -1.58 -10.09
C GLY A 100 -10.70 -2.04 -10.36
N VAL A 101 -11.19 -3.05 -9.64
CA VAL A 101 -12.59 -3.48 -9.68
C VAL A 101 -13.21 -3.36 -8.30
N MET A 102 -14.20 -2.48 -8.18
CA MET A 102 -14.89 -2.22 -6.91
C MET A 102 -16.38 -2.46 -7.03
N ARG A 103 -16.95 -3.12 -6.01
CA ARG A 103 -18.39 -3.35 -5.88
C ARG A 103 -18.91 -2.66 -4.64
N MET A 104 -19.78 -1.70 -4.87
CA MET A 104 -20.47 -0.92 -3.84
C MET A 104 -21.94 -1.36 -3.75
N LYS A 105 -22.67 -0.84 -2.75
CA LYS A 105 -24.08 -1.22 -2.53
C LYS A 105 -24.97 -0.86 -3.73
N ASN A 106 -24.66 0.23 -4.42
CA ASN A 106 -25.48 0.84 -5.46
C ASN A 106 -24.81 0.88 -6.84
N TYR A 107 -23.50 0.66 -6.95
CA TYR A 107 -22.79 0.64 -8.23
C TYR A 107 -21.60 -0.32 -8.21
N ASP A 108 -21.13 -0.71 -9.40
CA ASP A 108 -19.86 -1.39 -9.63
C ASP A 108 -19.00 -0.46 -10.49
N SER A 109 -17.69 -0.49 -10.30
CA SER A 109 -16.76 0.34 -11.05
C SER A 109 -15.53 -0.44 -11.48
N ILE A 110 -15.07 -0.10 -12.69
CA ILE A 110 -13.75 -0.45 -13.21
C ILE A 110 -12.97 0.86 -13.27
N ILE A 111 -11.77 0.86 -12.70
CA ILE A 111 -10.88 2.02 -12.63
C ILE A 111 -9.60 1.64 -13.34
N VAL A 112 -9.16 2.45 -14.29
CA VAL A 112 -7.83 2.31 -14.88
C VAL A 112 -6.95 3.36 -14.23
N TYR A 113 -5.90 2.92 -13.54
CA TYR A 113 -5.04 3.79 -12.73
C TYR A 113 -3.59 3.69 -13.20
N ASP A 114 -3.01 4.82 -13.58
CA ASP A 114 -1.57 4.90 -13.88
C ASP A 114 -0.79 5.18 -12.60
N LEU A 115 -0.04 4.17 -12.14
CA LEU A 115 0.73 4.24 -10.90
C LEU A 115 1.82 5.32 -10.93
N SER A 116 2.34 5.65 -12.12
CA SER A 116 3.38 6.68 -12.28
C SER A 116 2.90 8.07 -11.90
N THR A 117 1.58 8.30 -11.92
CA THR A 117 0.98 9.59 -11.56
C THR A 117 0.86 9.78 -10.04
N ASN A 118 1.00 8.71 -9.25
CA ASN A 118 0.78 8.73 -7.81
C ASN A 118 1.84 9.55 -7.05
N ASP A 119 1.42 10.54 -6.27
CA ASP A 119 2.34 11.42 -5.55
C ASP A 119 3.10 10.71 -4.42
N ILE A 120 2.49 9.72 -3.77
CA ILE A 120 3.16 8.91 -2.76
C ILE A 120 4.26 8.07 -3.42
N MET A 121 3.96 7.45 -4.56
CA MET A 121 4.96 6.70 -5.34
C MET A 121 6.12 7.60 -5.77
N LYS A 122 5.86 8.79 -6.33
CA LYS A 122 6.91 9.74 -6.70
C LYS A 122 7.80 10.11 -5.51
N LYS A 123 7.21 10.38 -4.35
CA LYS A 123 7.96 10.64 -3.10
C LYS A 123 8.81 9.43 -2.71
N LEU A 124 8.25 8.21 -2.74
CA LEU A 124 8.98 6.98 -2.44
C LEU A 124 10.17 6.76 -3.38
N MET A 125 9.98 7.00 -4.68
CA MET A 125 11.04 6.89 -5.67
C MET A 125 12.12 7.96 -5.48
N SER A 126 11.76 9.18 -5.07
CA SER A 126 12.76 10.21 -4.72
C SER A 126 13.57 9.84 -3.46
N CYS A 127 12.96 9.15 -2.49
CA CYS A 127 13.70 8.62 -1.34
C CYS A 127 14.73 7.57 -1.78
N ALA A 128 14.42 6.80 -2.84
CA ALA A 128 15.31 5.80 -3.39
C ALA A 128 16.61 6.36 -4.02
N GLU A 129 16.68 7.67 -4.24
CA GLU A 129 17.93 8.35 -4.63
C GLU A 129 18.94 8.43 -3.47
N ARG A 130 18.46 8.35 -2.21
CA ARG A 130 19.26 8.52 -1.00
C ARG A 130 19.46 7.23 -0.19
N ALA A 131 18.61 6.23 -0.42
CA ALA A 131 18.69 4.94 0.24
C ALA A 131 18.22 3.83 -0.70
N GLU A 132 18.73 2.61 -0.54
CA GLU A 132 18.35 1.50 -1.41
C GLU A 132 16.82 1.24 -1.35
N PRO A 133 16.13 1.06 -2.50
CA PRO A 133 14.67 0.85 -2.52
C PRO A 133 14.19 -0.28 -1.61
N LYS A 134 14.95 -1.38 -1.54
CA LYS A 134 14.63 -2.52 -0.66
C LYS A 134 14.63 -2.15 0.82
N VAL A 135 15.52 -1.24 1.26
CA VAL A 135 15.59 -0.77 2.65
C VAL A 135 14.38 0.11 2.95
N ILE A 136 14.04 1.03 2.04
CA ILE A 136 12.86 1.90 2.19
C ILE A 136 11.59 1.06 2.30
N LYS A 137 11.42 0.08 1.41
CA LYS A 137 10.28 -0.84 1.45
C LYS A 137 10.23 -1.65 2.75
N ALA A 138 11.36 -2.18 3.21
CA ALA A 138 11.43 -2.91 4.48
C ALA A 138 11.02 -2.04 5.68
N VAL A 139 11.55 -0.81 5.76
CA VAL A 139 11.20 0.16 6.80
C VAL A 139 9.71 0.50 6.76
N LEU A 140 9.13 0.72 5.57
CA LEU A 140 7.70 0.99 5.42
C LEU A 140 6.84 -0.19 5.84
N ASN A 141 7.23 -1.42 5.49
CA ASN A 141 6.53 -2.62 5.95
C ASN A 141 6.51 -2.74 7.47
N ILE A 142 7.65 -2.52 8.14
CA ILE A 142 7.73 -2.53 9.61
C ILE A 142 6.90 -1.38 10.19
N SER A 143 6.96 -0.19 9.58
CA SER A 143 6.19 0.98 10.02
C SER A 143 4.69 0.70 9.97
N LEU A 144 4.22 0.07 8.89
CA LEU A 144 2.82 -0.33 8.73
C LEU A 144 2.43 -1.37 9.79
N GLN A 145 3.25 -2.39 10.03
CA GLN A 145 2.99 -3.40 11.07
C GLN A 145 2.90 -2.77 12.47
N ILE A 146 3.87 -1.92 12.82
CA ILE A 146 3.87 -1.19 14.10
C ILE A 146 2.61 -0.36 14.24
N ALA A 147 2.18 0.31 13.18
CA ALA A 147 0.98 1.11 13.24
C ALA A 147 -0.29 0.28 13.31
N THR A 148 -0.29 -0.93 12.75
CA THR A 148 -1.45 -1.83 12.77
C THR A 148 -1.60 -2.59 14.08
N GLU A 149 -0.48 -3.09 14.62
CA GLU A 149 -0.48 -4.00 15.78
C GLU A 149 -0.14 -3.25 17.07
N GLY A 150 0.53 -2.10 16.97
CA GLY A 150 1.15 -1.44 18.11
C GLY A 150 2.25 -2.31 18.72
N ARG A 151 2.62 -2.01 19.96
CA ARG A 151 3.48 -2.88 20.77
C ARG A 151 2.62 -3.46 21.88
N GLU A 152 2.54 -4.78 21.97
CA GLU A 152 1.70 -5.48 22.96
C GLU A 152 0.22 -5.02 22.89
N GLY A 153 -0.26 -4.71 21.67
CA GLY A 153 -1.62 -4.21 21.43
C GLY A 153 -1.86 -2.74 21.80
N LYS A 154 -0.82 -1.99 22.17
CA LYS A 154 -0.91 -0.54 22.48
C LYS A 154 -0.30 0.29 21.36
N LEU A 155 -1.00 1.34 20.95
CA LEU A 155 -0.49 2.32 20.00
C LEU A 155 0.74 3.03 20.58
N PHE A 156 1.80 3.11 19.78
CA PHE A 156 2.99 3.88 20.11
C PHE A 156 3.62 4.43 18.83
N GLY A 157 4.23 5.62 18.94
CA GLY A 157 4.95 6.23 17.84
C GLY A 157 6.37 5.68 17.74
N THR A 158 6.87 5.54 16.51
CA THR A 158 8.27 5.18 16.24
C THR A 158 8.84 6.08 15.15
N GLY A 159 10.13 6.35 15.21
CA GLY A 159 10.88 7.05 14.18
C GLY A 159 11.95 6.14 13.58
N PHE A 160 12.08 6.15 12.26
CA PHE A 160 13.14 5.44 11.55
C PHE A 160 14.13 6.45 10.97
N ILE A 161 15.43 6.17 11.13
CA ILE A 161 16.51 6.94 10.52
C ILE A 161 17.21 6.02 9.53
N ILE A 162 17.26 6.45 8.27
CA ILE A 162 17.90 5.70 7.17
C ILE A 162 19.09 6.53 6.67
N GLY A 163 20.28 5.94 6.67
CA GLY A 163 21.52 6.61 6.26
C GLY A 163 22.76 5.87 6.74
N ASP A 164 23.85 6.60 6.91
CA ASP A 164 25.10 6.09 7.47
C ASP A 164 24.92 5.73 8.96
N SER A 165 24.92 4.43 9.26
CA SER A 165 24.71 3.95 10.62
C SER A 165 25.82 4.37 11.58
N ASP A 166 27.06 4.45 11.10
CA ASP A 166 28.21 4.76 11.95
C ASP A 166 28.16 6.23 12.37
N GLU A 167 27.82 7.13 11.43
CA GLU A 167 27.66 8.55 11.75
C GLU A 167 26.44 8.83 12.63
N VAL A 168 25.34 8.10 12.43
CA VAL A 168 24.15 8.19 13.31
C VAL A 168 24.50 7.75 14.73
N LEU A 169 25.20 6.61 14.89
CA LEU A 169 25.59 6.10 16.20
C LEU A 169 26.63 7.00 16.88
N ARG A 170 27.49 7.69 16.13
CA ARG A 170 28.45 8.66 16.70
C ARG A 170 27.78 9.90 17.28
N ARG A 171 26.62 10.29 16.75
CA ARG A 171 25.87 11.49 17.16
C ARG A 171 24.65 11.19 18.04
N SER A 172 24.39 9.94 18.34
CA SER A 172 23.27 9.50 19.17
C SER A 172 23.76 8.67 20.36
N HIS A 173 22.92 8.54 21.38
CA HIS A 173 23.23 7.71 22.55
C HIS A 173 22.07 6.75 22.79
N GLN A 174 22.41 5.48 22.99
CA GLN A 174 21.44 4.42 23.24
C GLN A 174 20.85 4.56 24.65
N LEU A 175 19.52 4.72 24.73
CA LEU A 175 18.80 4.93 26.00
C LEU A 175 18.44 3.62 26.72
N LEU A 176 18.23 2.55 25.97
CA LEU A 176 17.81 1.23 26.46
C LEU A 176 18.69 0.14 25.85
N LEU A 177 18.71 -1.05 26.44
CA LEU A 177 19.46 -2.18 25.90
C LEU A 177 19.07 -2.47 24.44
N ASN A 178 20.05 -2.61 23.55
CA ASN A 178 19.82 -2.96 22.14
C ASN A 178 19.51 -4.45 22.02
N PRO A 179 18.28 -4.84 21.64
CA PRO A 179 17.89 -6.25 21.55
C PRO A 179 18.62 -7.00 20.41
N PHE A 180 19.25 -6.27 19.48
CA PHE A 180 20.00 -6.85 18.36
C PHE A 180 21.52 -6.94 18.63
N GLU A 181 21.97 -6.51 19.80
CA GLU A 181 23.39 -6.63 20.17
C GLU A 181 23.80 -8.10 20.28
N GLY A 182 25.00 -8.43 19.78
CA GLY A 182 25.50 -9.81 19.71
C GLY A 182 24.87 -10.69 18.63
N GLN A 183 23.84 -10.22 17.90
CA GLN A 183 23.24 -10.97 16.80
C GLN A 183 24.15 -10.97 15.55
N PRO A 184 24.24 -12.09 14.80
CA PRO A 184 24.93 -12.12 13.51
C PRO A 184 24.38 -11.04 12.57
N LYS A 185 25.24 -10.42 11.74
CA LYS A 185 24.83 -9.35 10.80
C LYS A 185 23.58 -9.71 9.98
N LYS A 186 23.51 -10.96 9.49
CA LYS A 186 22.35 -11.47 8.75
C LYS A 186 21.03 -11.44 9.53
N ASN A 187 21.05 -11.60 10.86
CA ASN A 187 19.83 -11.64 11.69
C ASN A 187 19.35 -10.24 12.08
N ARG A 188 20.18 -9.21 11.83
CA ARG A 188 19.88 -7.80 12.15
C ARG A 188 19.86 -6.93 10.89
N ASP A 189 19.84 -7.55 9.72
CA ASP A 189 19.64 -6.86 8.46
C ASP A 189 18.14 -6.64 8.26
N ILE A 190 17.73 -5.40 8.01
CA ILE A 190 16.32 -5.02 7.91
C ILE A 190 15.64 -5.59 6.66
N VAL A 191 16.42 -6.00 5.64
CA VAL A 191 15.88 -6.54 4.39
C VAL A 191 15.72 -8.06 4.38
N ASN A 192 16.03 -8.74 5.49
CA ASN A 192 15.82 -10.18 5.68
C ASN A 192 14.49 -10.46 6.38
#